data_AF-A0A0C2DS27-F1
#
_entry.id   AF-A0A0C2DS27-F1
#
_cell.length_a   1.000
_cell.length_b   1.000
_cell.length_c   1.000
_cell.angle_alpha   90.00
_cell.angle_beta   90.00
_cell.angle_gamma   90.00
#
_symmetry.space_group_name_H-M   'P 1'
#
loop_
_entity.id
_entity.type
_entity.pdbx_description
1 polymer ?
#
loop_
_entity_poly.entity_id
_entity_poly.type
_entity_poly.pdbx_seq_one_letter_code
_entity_poly.pdbx_strand_id
1 'polypeptide(L)'
;MTQAVRDEIISKHNYYSLAVRQAKIHTIRSTLARGLVRNGKEGNPNCPTAMNMYRMRYDMTLESEAQTYADSCPTDASLLTTRPYSGENFEIIPGTTTPYLDAIEKALDEWWTQILKNGVNNKMQYTEYLANKQNAPTKFTQRCCKVDPGGRWDTEPLLLFCRVQSWF
;
A
#
# COMPACT_ATOMS: atom_id res chain seq x y z
N MET A 1 -10.71 -2.11 16.20
CA MET A 1 -9.31 -1.62 16.22
C MET A 1 -9.15 -0.50 17.25
N THR A 2 -8.01 -0.37 17.93
CA THR A 2 -7.77 0.74 18.89
C THR A 2 -7.15 1.95 18.18
N GLN A 3 -7.28 3.15 18.76
CA GLN A 3 -6.70 4.36 18.16
C GLN A 3 -5.18 4.29 17.99
N ALA A 4 -4.47 3.69 18.95
CA ALA A 4 -3.02 3.50 18.86
C ALA A 4 -2.61 2.69 17.62
N VAL A 5 -3.38 1.66 17.29
CA VAL A 5 -3.13 0.82 16.11
C VAL A 5 -3.40 1.61 14.82
N ARG A 6 -4.44 2.44 14.78
CA ARG A 6 -4.74 3.32 13.62
C ARG A 6 -3.61 4.31 13.37
N ASP A 7 -3.14 4.95 14.44
CA ASP A 7 -2.06 5.93 14.38
C ASP A 7 -0.76 5.28 13.91
N GLU A 8 -0.48 4.07 14.39
CA GLU A 8 0.66 3.27 13.97
C GLU A 8 0.58 2.90 12.48
N ILE A 9 -0.58 2.44 11.99
CA ILE A 9 -0.79 2.13 10.57
C ILE A 9 -0.50 3.37 9.70
N ILE A 10 -1.03 4.54 10.05
CA ILE A 10 -0.81 5.79 9.28
C ILE A 10 0.62 6.27 9.37
N SER A 11 1.24 6.13 10.53
CA SER A 11 2.65 6.43 10.74
C SER A 11 3.52 5.59 9.80
N LYS A 12 3.36 4.25 9.79
CA LYS A 12 4.12 3.35 8.89
C LYS A 12 3.92 3.64 7.41
N HIS A 13 2.78 4.21 7.04
CA HIS A 13 2.48 4.60 5.68
C HIS A 13 3.10 5.94 5.24
N ASN A 14 3.04 6.96 6.11
CA ASN A 14 3.44 8.32 5.79
C ASN A 14 4.87 8.65 6.21
N TYR A 15 5.25 8.29 7.43
CA TYR A 15 6.43 8.84 8.10
C TYR A 15 6.81 8.02 9.35
N TYR A 16 7.96 7.35 9.35
CA TYR A 16 8.74 7.16 10.57
C TYR A 16 10.24 6.85 10.33
N SER A 17 11.09 7.70 10.91
CA SER A 17 12.55 7.60 10.88
C SER A 17 13.10 7.30 12.28
N LEU A 18 13.85 6.19 12.36
CA LEU A 18 14.97 5.81 13.24
C LEU A 18 14.92 6.18 14.75
N ALA A 19 14.73 5.15 15.59
CA ALA A 19 15.71 4.77 16.62
C ALA A 19 15.39 3.35 17.14
N VAL A 20 16.44 2.53 17.28
CA VAL A 20 16.49 1.22 17.96
C VAL A 20 15.97 -0.01 17.15
N ARG A 21 16.94 -0.73 16.57
CA ARG A 21 16.96 -2.18 16.27
C ARG A 21 15.66 -2.82 15.73
N GLN A 22 15.32 -2.55 14.46
CA GLN A 22 14.80 -3.48 13.41
C GLN A 22 14.29 -2.62 12.21
N ALA A 23 15.17 -1.87 11.56
CA ALA A 23 14.78 -0.79 10.63
C ALA A 23 14.44 -1.29 9.21
N LYS A 24 13.21 -1.76 8.93
CA LYS A 24 12.85 -2.14 7.54
C LYS A 24 11.48 -1.75 6.95
N ILE A 25 10.63 -0.95 7.61
CA ILE A 25 9.26 -0.67 7.06
C ILE A 25 8.90 0.82 6.91
N HIS A 26 9.69 1.77 7.42
CA HIS A 26 9.08 3.00 7.96
C HIS A 26 9.14 4.35 7.19
N THR A 27 9.57 4.49 5.93
CA THR A 27 9.52 5.85 5.27
C THR A 27 9.14 5.84 3.80
N ILE A 28 8.24 4.94 3.43
CA ILE A 28 7.99 4.53 2.06
C ILE A 28 7.56 5.65 1.09
N ARG A 29 6.50 6.43 1.39
CA ARG A 29 6.03 7.47 0.45
C ARG A 29 7.01 8.65 0.35
N SER A 30 7.67 9.01 1.46
CA SER A 30 8.65 10.09 1.51
C SER A 30 9.97 9.74 0.80
N THR A 31 10.47 8.50 0.95
CA THR A 31 11.67 8.05 0.22
C THR A 31 11.38 7.90 -1.26
N LEU A 32 10.20 7.40 -1.62
CA LEU A 32 9.76 7.36 -3.02
C LEU A 32 9.67 8.77 -3.62
N ALA A 33 9.07 9.71 -2.91
CA ALA A 33 8.94 11.09 -3.37
C ALA A 33 10.29 11.76 -3.62
N ARG A 34 11.32 11.38 -2.85
CA ARG A 34 12.70 11.86 -3.02
C ARG A 34 13.51 11.09 -4.07
N GLY A 35 12.91 10.12 -4.77
CA GLY A 35 13.61 9.31 -5.78
C GLY A 35 14.68 8.38 -5.21
N LEU A 36 14.49 7.90 -3.97
CA LEU A 36 15.44 7.05 -3.26
C LEU A 36 15.08 5.56 -3.32
N VAL A 37 14.05 5.20 -4.07
CA VAL A 37 13.52 3.83 -4.15
C VAL A 37 13.89 3.22 -5.50
N ARG A 38 14.50 2.04 -5.49
CA ARG A 38 14.88 1.34 -6.71
C ARG A 38 13.66 0.88 -7.51
N ASN A 39 13.69 1.07 -8.82
CA ASN A 39 12.60 0.68 -9.71
C ASN A 39 12.88 -0.68 -10.36
N GLY A 40 12.52 -1.76 -9.67
CA GLY A 40 12.75 -3.13 -10.12
C GLY A 40 14.02 -3.74 -9.56
N LYS A 41 14.61 -4.64 -10.35
CA LYS A 41 15.75 -5.47 -9.98
C LYS A 41 16.99 -4.64 -9.68
N GLU A 42 17.94 -5.25 -8.97
CA GLU A 42 19.25 -4.65 -8.73
C GLU A 42 19.93 -4.23 -10.04
N GLY A 43 20.60 -3.07 -10.02
CA GLY A 43 21.15 -2.43 -11.21
C GLY A 43 20.19 -1.47 -11.94
N ASN A 44 18.88 -1.53 -11.68
CA ASN A 44 17.95 -0.56 -12.24
C ASN A 44 18.07 0.83 -11.57
N PRO A 45 17.76 1.91 -12.31
CA PRO A 45 17.68 3.24 -11.72
C PRO A 45 16.56 3.32 -10.66
N ASN A 46 16.65 4.33 -9.81
CA ASN A 46 15.57 4.64 -8.88
C ASN A 46 14.34 5.21 -9.60
N CYS A 47 13.20 5.12 -8.93
CA CYS A 47 11.99 5.85 -9.31
C CYS A 47 12.29 7.36 -9.36
N PRO A 48 11.67 8.10 -10.28
CA PRO A 48 11.83 9.55 -10.37
C PRO A 48 11.23 10.23 -9.12
N THR A 49 11.67 11.46 -8.86
CA THR A 49 11.12 12.29 -7.78
C THR A 49 9.63 12.58 -8.00
N ALA A 50 8.89 12.71 -6.90
CA ALA A 50 7.48 13.07 -6.93
C ALA A 50 7.30 14.57 -6.70
N MET A 51 6.55 15.22 -7.60
CA MET A 51 6.16 16.62 -7.43
C MET A 51 5.01 16.78 -6.42
N ASN A 52 3.97 15.94 -6.50
CA ASN A 52 2.75 16.03 -5.70
C ASN A 52 2.41 14.70 -5.00
N MET A 53 3.25 14.24 -4.08
CA MET A 53 2.95 13.06 -3.26
C MET A 53 2.21 13.50 -1.98
N TYR A 54 0.89 13.27 -1.91
CA TYR A 54 0.10 13.67 -0.75
C TYR A 54 0.38 12.81 0.49
N ARG A 55 0.24 13.41 1.67
CA ARG A 55 0.23 12.69 2.94
C ARG A 55 -1.14 12.04 3.13
N MET A 56 -1.16 10.74 3.40
CA MET A 56 -2.41 10.00 3.64
C MET A 56 -2.99 10.36 5.01
N ARG A 57 -4.32 10.27 5.12
CA ARG A 57 -5.06 10.44 6.38
C ARG A 57 -5.80 9.14 6.69
N TYR A 58 -6.06 8.91 7.97
CA TYR A 58 -6.92 7.79 8.37
C TYR A 58 -8.37 8.12 8.03
N ASP A 59 -9.10 7.12 7.55
CA ASP A 59 -10.54 7.20 7.37
C ASP A 59 -11.20 6.01 8.07
N MET A 60 -12.12 6.31 8.98
CA MET A 60 -12.81 5.29 9.75
C MET A 60 -13.91 4.58 8.95
N THR A 61 -14.46 5.19 7.91
CA THR A 61 -15.40 4.55 6.98
C THR A 61 -14.67 3.46 6.20
N LEU A 62 -13.48 3.77 5.69
CA LEU A 62 -12.63 2.79 5.01
C LEU A 62 -12.11 1.69 5.94
N GLU A 63 -11.80 2.01 7.21
CA GLU A 63 -11.53 0.98 8.22
C GLU A 63 -12.72 0.02 8.37
N SER A 64 -13.93 0.55 8.50
CA SER A 64 -15.13 -0.25 8.69
C SER A 64 -15.38 -1.16 7.49
N GLU A 65 -15.31 -0.64 6.27
CA GLU A 65 -15.42 -1.42 5.03
C GLU A 65 -14.32 -2.49 4.90
N ALA A 66 -13.10 -2.17 5.37
CA ALA A 66 -11.98 -3.11 5.40
C ALA A 66 -12.23 -4.25 6.38
N GLN A 67 -12.65 -3.92 7.60
CA GLN A 67 -12.92 -4.88 8.67
C GLN A 67 -14.12 -5.76 8.32
N THR A 68 -15.24 -5.20 7.86
CA THR A 68 -16.43 -5.97 7.48
C THR A 68 -16.13 -7.05 6.45
N TYR A 69 -15.28 -6.77 5.46
CA TYR A 69 -14.88 -7.79 4.50
C TYR A 69 -13.90 -8.80 5.10
N ALA A 70 -12.91 -8.36 5.87
CA ALA A 70 -11.96 -9.26 6.53
C ALA A 70 -12.68 -10.24 7.50
N ASP A 71 -13.73 -9.78 8.19
CA ASP A 71 -14.57 -10.60 9.08
C ASP A 71 -15.32 -11.71 8.34
N SER A 72 -15.51 -11.59 7.02
CA SER A 72 -16.09 -12.66 6.20
C SER A 72 -15.10 -13.77 5.85
N CYS A 73 -13.86 -13.66 6.32
CA CYS A 73 -12.75 -14.57 6.05
C CYS A 73 -12.58 -14.94 4.55
N PRO A 74 -12.47 -13.94 3.65
CA PRO A 74 -12.38 -14.19 2.22
C PRO A 74 -11.08 -14.92 1.85
N THR A 75 -11.04 -15.51 0.66
CA THR A 75 -9.80 -16.12 0.12
C THR A 75 -9.09 -15.23 -0.88
N ASP A 76 -9.75 -14.15 -1.30
CA ASP A 76 -9.32 -13.27 -2.38
C ASP A 76 -9.72 -11.82 -2.09
N ALA A 77 -9.20 -10.90 -2.91
CA ALA A 77 -9.60 -9.50 -2.86
C ALA A 77 -11.07 -9.31 -3.30
N SER A 78 -11.72 -8.27 -2.78
CA SER A 78 -13.09 -7.96 -3.19
C SER A 78 -13.19 -7.47 -4.62
N LEU A 79 -14.34 -7.76 -5.24
CA LEU A 79 -14.67 -7.29 -6.58
C LEU A 79 -14.74 -5.76 -6.59
N LEU A 80 -14.23 -5.13 -7.65
CA LEU A 80 -14.31 -3.68 -7.83
C LEU A 80 -15.75 -3.16 -7.79
N THR A 81 -16.71 -3.96 -8.27
CA THR A 81 -18.14 -3.61 -8.26
C THR A 81 -18.73 -3.48 -6.86
N THR A 82 -18.12 -4.09 -5.84
CA THR A 82 -18.56 -3.96 -4.44
C THR A 82 -17.92 -2.77 -3.72
N ARG A 83 -17.00 -2.05 -4.39
CA ARG A 83 -16.25 -0.91 -3.84
C ARG A 83 -15.93 0.14 -4.92
N PRO A 84 -16.96 0.78 -5.51
CA PRO A 84 -16.78 1.68 -6.65
C PRO A 84 -15.97 2.95 -6.35
N TYR A 85 -15.77 3.29 -5.08
CA TYR A 85 -15.11 4.53 -4.63
C TYR A 85 -13.83 4.26 -3.81
N SER A 86 -13.38 3.01 -3.71
CA SER A 86 -12.20 2.66 -2.92
C SER A 86 -11.29 1.64 -3.60
N GLY A 87 -9.99 1.93 -3.59
CA GLY A 87 -8.95 0.98 -3.93
C GLY A 87 -8.78 -0.08 -2.82
N GLU A 88 -8.12 -1.19 -3.12
CA GLU A 88 -7.89 -2.25 -2.14
C GLU A 88 -6.51 -2.87 -2.29
N ASN A 89 -5.78 -2.89 -1.19
CA ASN A 89 -4.71 -3.84 -0.98
C ASN A 89 -5.21 -4.95 -0.06
N PHE A 90 -5.10 -6.19 -0.52
CA PHE A 90 -5.50 -7.40 0.18
C PHE A 90 -4.27 -8.28 0.43
N GLU A 91 -4.11 -8.80 1.65
CA GLU A 91 -3.10 -9.81 1.95
C GLU A 91 -3.63 -10.84 2.94
N ILE A 92 -3.33 -12.10 2.66
CA ILE A 92 -3.52 -13.21 3.61
C ILE A 92 -2.18 -13.51 4.24
N ILE A 93 -2.10 -13.33 5.55
CA ILE A 93 -0.90 -13.69 6.31
C ILE A 93 -1.13 -15.08 6.93
N PRO A 94 -0.33 -16.09 6.57
CA PRO A 94 -0.48 -17.41 7.16
C PRO A 94 -0.12 -17.39 8.65
N GLY A 95 -0.93 -18.08 9.46
CA GLY A 95 -0.73 -18.24 10.90
C GLY A 95 -1.96 -17.79 11.70
N THR A 96 -2.35 -18.59 12.69
CA THR A 96 -3.53 -18.35 13.55
C THR A 96 -3.20 -17.56 14.82
N THR A 97 -1.92 -17.34 15.12
CA THR A 97 -1.44 -16.69 16.34
C THR A 97 -0.63 -15.43 16.08
N THR A 98 -0.58 -14.96 14.83
CA THR A 98 0.18 -13.76 14.46
C THR A 98 -0.47 -12.53 15.10
N PRO A 99 0.26 -11.75 15.92
CA PRO A 99 -0.25 -10.50 16.45
C PRO A 99 -0.72 -9.57 15.32
N TYR A 100 -1.79 -8.83 15.58
CA TYR A 100 -2.42 -7.96 14.58
C TYR A 100 -1.43 -6.97 13.93
N LEU A 101 -0.55 -6.36 14.73
CA LEU A 101 0.46 -5.42 14.24
C LEU A 101 1.53 -6.11 13.36
N ASP A 102 1.95 -7.32 13.74
CA ASP A 102 2.92 -8.10 12.95
C ASP A 102 2.33 -8.49 11.59
N ALA A 103 1.05 -8.85 11.55
CA ALA A 103 0.34 -9.15 10.31
C ALA A 103 0.28 -7.92 9.39
N ILE A 104 0.00 -6.74 9.95
CA ILE A 104 0.03 -5.48 9.20
C ILE A 104 1.45 -5.20 8.68
N GLU A 105 2.47 -5.31 9.51
CA GLU A 105 3.85 -5.06 9.11
C GLU A 105 4.26 -5.97 7.93
N LYS A 106 3.95 -7.26 8.02
CA LYS A 106 4.19 -8.22 6.93
C LYS A 106 3.45 -7.82 5.65
N ALA A 107 2.17 -7.46 5.74
CA ALA A 107 1.39 -7.05 4.58
C ALA A 107 1.98 -5.78 3.92
N LEU A 108 2.39 -4.80 4.73
CA LEU A 108 3.04 -3.59 4.23
C LEU A 108 4.34 -3.88 3.49
N ASP A 109 5.13 -4.82 4.01
CA ASP A 109 6.37 -5.27 3.37
C ASP A 109 6.12 -6.02 2.07
N GLU A 110 5.15 -6.93 2.04
CA GLU A 110 4.81 -7.65 0.82
C GLU A 110 4.37 -6.70 -0.29
N TRP A 111 3.49 -5.73 0.04
CA TRP A 111 3.02 -4.75 -0.93
C TRP A 111 4.14 -3.85 -1.42
N TRP A 112 5.03 -3.43 -0.53
CA TRP A 112 6.14 -2.55 -0.90
C TRP A 112 7.16 -3.26 -1.77
N THR A 113 7.58 -4.47 -1.39
CA THR A 113 8.67 -5.18 -2.06
C THR A 113 8.36 -5.55 -3.50
N GLN A 114 7.08 -5.47 -3.93
CA GLN A 114 6.72 -5.67 -5.32
C GLN A 114 7.50 -4.76 -6.28
N ILE A 115 7.74 -3.48 -5.92
CA ILE A 115 8.51 -2.55 -6.78
C ILE A 115 9.94 -3.02 -6.99
N LEU A 116 10.53 -3.69 -5.99
CA LEU A 116 11.90 -4.18 -6.05
C LEU A 116 12.00 -5.48 -6.86
N LYS A 117 10.89 -6.20 -7.02
CA LYS A 117 10.80 -7.43 -7.82
C LYS A 117 10.50 -7.09 -9.28
N ASN A 118 9.48 -6.26 -9.51
CA ASN A 118 9.03 -5.82 -10.83
C ASN A 118 8.80 -4.31 -10.82
N GLY A 119 9.63 -3.60 -11.59
CA GLY A 119 9.53 -2.15 -11.73
C GLY A 119 8.27 -1.69 -12.48
N VAL A 120 7.99 -0.40 -12.37
CA VAL A 120 7.06 0.35 -13.21
C VAL A 120 7.87 0.98 -14.35
N ASN A 121 7.21 1.38 -15.45
CA ASN A 121 7.91 2.14 -16.50
C ASN A 121 8.50 3.45 -15.96
N ASN A 122 9.46 4.05 -16.68
CA ASN A 122 10.12 5.28 -16.25
C ASN A 122 9.19 6.50 -16.13
N LYS A 123 7.98 6.43 -16.74
CA LYS A 123 6.94 7.45 -16.61
C LYS A 123 6.10 7.28 -15.34
N MET A 124 6.31 6.21 -14.57
CA MET A 124 5.52 5.85 -13.38
C MET A 124 4.01 5.78 -13.67
N GLN A 125 3.62 5.36 -14.87
CA GLN A 125 2.23 5.32 -15.31
C GLN A 125 1.59 3.96 -15.01
N TYR A 126 0.41 3.99 -14.38
CA TYR A 126 -0.44 2.83 -14.28
C TYR A 126 -1.16 2.64 -15.62
N THR A 127 -0.91 1.52 -16.28
CA THR A 127 -1.45 1.19 -17.60
C THR A 127 -2.15 -0.14 -17.53
N GLU A 128 -3.04 -0.41 -18.49
CA GLU A 128 -3.66 -1.74 -18.62
C GLU A 128 -2.61 -2.84 -18.79
N TYR A 129 -1.51 -2.57 -19.51
CA TYR A 129 -0.38 -3.49 -19.59
C TYR A 129 0.22 -3.79 -18.20
N LEU A 130 0.43 -2.76 -17.38
CA LEU A 130 0.93 -2.94 -16.01
C LEU A 130 -0.08 -3.73 -15.16
N ALA A 131 -1.37 -3.41 -15.26
CA ALA A 131 -2.43 -4.08 -14.51
C ALA A 131 -2.51 -5.59 -14.78
N ASN A 132 -2.33 -5.98 -16.05
CA ASN A 132 -2.43 -7.37 -16.51
C ASN A 132 -1.09 -8.12 -16.52
N LYS A 133 0.02 -7.44 -16.21
CA LYS A 133 1.34 -8.07 -16.18
C LYS A 133 1.46 -9.01 -14.99
N GLN A 134 1.97 -10.22 -15.23
CA GLN A 134 2.25 -11.17 -14.15
C GLN A 134 3.21 -10.55 -13.13
N ASN A 135 2.89 -10.70 -11.84
CA ASN A 135 3.67 -10.16 -10.71
C ASN A 135 3.86 -8.63 -10.78
N ALA A 136 2.93 -7.91 -11.42
CA ALA A 136 2.97 -6.45 -11.44
C ALA A 136 2.92 -5.86 -10.03
N PRO A 137 3.58 -4.71 -9.81
CA PRO A 137 3.60 -4.03 -8.51
C PRO A 137 2.30 -3.27 -8.22
N THR A 138 1.13 -3.91 -8.38
CA THR A 138 -0.18 -3.25 -8.25
C THR A 138 -0.47 -2.78 -6.83
N LYS A 139 -0.10 -3.58 -5.81
CA LYS A 139 -0.27 -3.22 -4.40
C LYS A 139 0.68 -2.09 -4.00
N PHE A 140 1.89 -2.09 -4.54
CA PHE A 140 2.81 -0.96 -4.45
C PHE A 140 2.21 0.31 -5.08
N THR A 141 1.66 0.22 -6.30
CA THR A 141 1.14 1.41 -6.99
C THR A 141 -0.02 2.03 -6.23
N GLN A 142 -0.94 1.23 -5.67
CA GLN A 142 -2.04 1.72 -4.83
C GLN A 142 -1.52 2.49 -3.59
N ARG A 143 -0.45 1.98 -2.96
CA ARG A 143 0.19 2.64 -1.80
C ARG A 143 0.89 3.96 -2.17
N CYS A 144 1.17 4.18 -3.45
CA CYS A 144 2.00 5.29 -3.95
C CYS A 144 1.23 6.31 -4.78
N CYS A 145 -0.08 6.13 -5.01
CA CYS A 145 -0.84 6.89 -5.99
C CYS A 145 -0.60 8.41 -5.92
N LYS A 146 -0.21 8.94 -7.09
CA LYS A 146 -0.22 10.35 -7.48
C LYS A 146 -1.54 10.65 -8.19
N VAL A 147 -2.04 11.86 -7.97
CA VAL A 147 -3.03 12.52 -8.84
C VAL A 147 -2.26 13.05 -10.07
N ASP A 148 -2.63 12.62 -11.27
CA ASP A 148 -2.14 13.20 -12.53
C ASP A 148 -3.22 14.13 -13.11
N PRO A 149 -2.89 15.25 -13.78
CA PRO A 149 -3.88 16.24 -14.24
C PRO A 149 -4.82 15.74 -15.36
N GLY A 150 -4.63 14.53 -15.87
CA GLY A 150 -5.29 14.01 -17.07
C GLY A 150 -6.52 13.12 -16.85
N GLY A 151 -6.96 12.88 -15.61
CA GLY A 151 -8.15 12.09 -15.31
C GLY A 151 -7.95 10.58 -15.48
N ARG A 152 -8.47 9.70 -14.63
CA ARG A 152 -9.55 9.82 -13.67
C ARG A 152 -9.32 8.70 -12.63
N TRP A 153 -8.93 9.07 -11.42
CA TRP A 153 -9.09 8.30 -10.17
C TRP A 153 -9.18 9.33 -9.03
N ASP A 154 -10.36 9.37 -8.40
CA ASP A 154 -10.89 10.12 -7.25
C ASP A 154 -10.17 11.39 -6.75
N THR A 155 -10.94 12.47 -6.67
CA THR A 155 -10.56 13.86 -6.34
C THR A 155 -10.36 14.14 -4.85
N GLU A 156 -10.15 13.13 -4.01
CA GLU A 156 -10.01 13.29 -2.56
C GLU A 156 -8.67 12.69 -2.10
N PRO A 157 -8.02 13.21 -1.04
CA PRO A 157 -6.73 12.73 -0.57
C PRO A 157 -6.82 11.23 -0.24
N LEU A 158 -6.32 10.40 -1.16
CA LEU A 158 -6.45 8.94 -1.14
C LEU A 158 -6.18 8.39 0.27
N LEU A 159 -7.30 7.96 0.85
CA LEU A 159 -7.46 7.41 2.17
C LEU A 159 -6.88 5.99 2.20
N LEU A 160 -6.40 5.58 3.37
CA LEU A 160 -5.76 4.30 3.51
C LEU A 160 -6.80 3.17 3.55
N PHE A 161 -6.93 2.40 2.47
CA PHE A 161 -7.67 1.15 2.45
C PHE A 161 -6.71 -0.03 2.41
N CYS A 162 -6.61 -0.76 3.52
CA CYS A 162 -5.72 -1.91 3.67
C CYS A 162 -6.50 -3.04 4.35
N ARG A 163 -6.76 -4.12 3.62
CA ARG A 163 -7.35 -5.34 4.17
C ARG A 163 -6.24 -6.34 4.46
N VAL A 164 -6.09 -6.71 5.73
CA VAL A 164 -5.16 -7.75 6.18
C VAL A 164 -5.99 -8.81 6.89
N GLN A 165 -5.98 -10.04 6.35
CA GLN A 165 -6.68 -11.16 6.96
C GLN A 165 -5.67 -12.06 7.69
N SER A 166 -5.91 -12.24 8.98
CA SER A 166 -5.31 -13.29 9.81
C SER A 166 -6.41 -14.30 10.07
N TRP A 167 -6.09 -15.60 10.00
CA TRP A 167 -7.04 -16.65 10.33
C TRP A 167 -7.30 -16.60 11.85
N PHE A 168 -8.50 -16.21 12.26
CA PHE A 168 -8.95 -16.22 13.67
C PHE A 168 -9.75 -17.48 13.97
#